data_AF-A0A9P8NZZ9-F1
#
_entry.id   AF-A0A9P8NZZ9-F1
#
_cell.length_a   1.000
_cell.length_b   1.000
_cell.length_c   1.000
_cell.angle_alpha   90.00
_cell.angle_beta   90.00
_cell.angle_gamma   90.00
#
_symmetry.space_group_name_H-M   'P 1'
#
loop_
_entity.id
_entity.type
_entity.pdbx_description
1 polymer ?
#
loop_
_entity_poly.entity_id
_entity_poly.type
_entity_poly.pdbx_seq_one_letter_code
_entity_poly.pdbx_strand_id
1 'polypeptide(L)'
;MSTTVKQYGITAPISTAGPTPKENELNDSMIAELRNQKSFESESETQKRREVLATLQKLTEEFVYTVSRRKNMSEGMAKDAGGKIFTFGSYRLGVYGPGSDIDTLVVVPKHVTREDFFTVFEELLRGRPELNKIQPVPDAFVPIIKTVFDGVDIDLICGRLDIPQISTDLTLEDNNLLRNIDDRDLRALNGTRVTDQILQLVPQKMVFRHALRTIKLWAQRRAIYANMFGFPGGVAWAMLVARICQLYPNAVGAVIVAKFFQIYLQWKWPQPVLLKPIEDGPLPVRIWNPKLYGQDRLHRMPVITPAYPSMCATHNITASTQKIILKEMQRGLEIMNEIQFGKRNWIDLFEKHDFFFAYKFYLTIITATRDSYEAHLKWSGMVESKLRLLVQKLEVINGIVLAHPYVKPFTASYICDTEEQAFNIRELYGSLEGEKYAKENLKQVEIDDDTDMVKVEEDVKKQGKHLVHLLKLYIGLDLDLKGRDKKMDIQAPCSDFDSICRNWVSFDKDVYSLSIKHVKLYDLPNDVYTEEEQRPVKKESKKRKGDKNGASAKKLKSGDDSQAGSVLSSSSGSTTTKPLEESATA
;
A
#
# COMPACT_ATOMS: atom_id res chain seq x y z
N MET A 1 10.26 49.41 0.82
CA MET A 1 10.75 48.15 0.25
C MET A 1 9.59 47.18 0.22
N SER A 2 9.07 46.82 -0.96
CA SER A 2 7.99 45.83 -1.08
C SER A 2 8.56 44.47 -0.69
N THR A 3 8.18 43.93 0.46
CA THR A 3 8.47 42.55 0.84
C THR A 3 7.80 41.63 -0.17
N THR A 4 8.56 41.10 -1.13
CA THR A 4 8.09 40.09 -2.07
C THR A 4 7.68 38.85 -1.28
N VAL A 5 6.37 38.65 -1.14
CA VAL A 5 5.81 37.47 -0.47
C VAL A 5 6.29 36.24 -1.23
N LYS A 6 7.01 35.34 -0.55
CA LYS A 6 7.52 34.11 -1.13
C LYS A 6 6.35 33.29 -1.68
N GLN A 7 6.32 33.07 -2.99
CA GLN A 7 5.34 32.20 -3.63
C GLN A 7 5.70 30.73 -3.36
N TYR A 8 4.70 29.95 -2.95
CA TYR A 8 4.80 28.50 -2.81
C TYR A 8 3.90 27.82 -3.83
N GLY A 9 4.41 26.80 -4.51
CA GLY A 9 3.65 26.06 -5.52
C GLY A 9 3.61 26.72 -6.90
N ILE A 10 2.94 26.05 -7.82
CA ILE A 10 2.82 26.44 -9.24
C ILE A 10 1.69 27.44 -9.53
N THR A 11 0.91 27.81 -8.52
CA THR A 11 -0.19 28.80 -8.63
C THR A 11 -0.17 29.75 -7.45
N ALA A 12 -0.84 30.90 -7.58
CA ALA A 12 -1.14 31.76 -6.45
C ALA A 12 -1.97 31.01 -5.36
N PRO A 13 -1.88 31.43 -4.08
CA PRO A 13 -2.73 30.91 -3.02
C PRO A 13 -4.20 31.23 -3.30
N ILE A 14 -5.11 30.35 -2.86
CA ILE A 14 -6.56 30.59 -2.94
C ILE A 14 -6.99 31.60 -1.88
N SER A 15 -6.40 31.52 -0.69
CA SER A 15 -6.63 32.47 0.39
C SER A 15 -5.38 32.65 1.23
N THR A 16 -5.09 33.89 1.61
CA THR A 16 -4.03 34.26 2.55
C THR A 16 -4.57 34.66 3.92
N ALA A 17 -5.87 34.44 4.19
CA ALA A 17 -6.46 34.72 5.48
C ALA A 17 -5.80 33.87 6.59
N GLY A 18 -5.57 34.50 7.74
CA GLY A 18 -5.20 33.78 8.97
C GLY A 18 -6.41 33.06 9.59
N PRO A 19 -6.18 32.19 10.58
CA PRO A 19 -7.25 31.47 11.25
C PRO A 19 -8.12 32.39 12.11
N THR A 20 -9.41 32.09 12.16
CA THR A 20 -10.35 32.65 13.13
C THR A 20 -10.19 31.99 14.51
N PRO A 21 -10.69 32.59 15.61
CA PRO A 21 -10.66 31.97 16.95
C PRO A 21 -11.29 30.57 16.98
N LYS A 22 -12.43 30.40 16.30
CA LYS A 22 -13.11 29.10 16.21
C LYS A 22 -12.28 28.05 15.45
N GLU A 23 -11.54 28.45 14.42
CA GLU A 23 -10.65 27.53 13.69
C GLU A 23 -9.43 27.13 14.54
N ASN A 24 -8.94 28.02 15.41
CA ASN A 24 -7.90 27.68 16.38
C ASN A 24 -8.41 26.66 17.41
N GLU A 25 -9.61 26.86 17.97
CA GLU A 25 -10.24 25.89 18.89
C GLU A 25 -10.42 24.51 18.24
N LEU A 26 -10.90 24.48 16.99
CA LEU A 26 -11.02 23.23 16.22
C LEU A 26 -9.66 22.56 15.98
N ASN A 27 -8.61 23.35 15.75
CA ASN A 27 -7.25 22.86 15.59
C ASN A 27 -6.69 22.29 16.90
N ASP A 28 -6.94 22.92 18.04
CA ASP A 28 -6.49 22.41 19.34
C ASP A 28 -7.19 21.10 19.70
N SER A 29 -8.50 21.00 19.42
CA SER A 29 -9.28 19.77 19.53
C SER A 29 -8.74 18.65 18.63
N MET A 30 -8.33 18.98 17.40
CA MET A 30 -7.71 18.02 16.46
C MET A 30 -6.40 17.47 17.04
N ILE A 31 -5.54 18.34 17.58
CA ILE A 31 -4.26 17.93 18.16
C ILE A 31 -4.48 17.09 19.42
N ALA A 32 -5.45 17.45 20.26
CA ALA A 32 -5.82 16.66 21.43
C ALA A 32 -6.27 15.25 21.02
N GLU A 33 -7.11 15.13 19.99
CA GLU A 33 -7.54 13.82 19.51
C GLU A 33 -6.39 13.01 18.89
N LEU A 34 -5.47 13.63 18.15
CA LEU A 34 -4.26 12.95 17.68
C LEU A 34 -3.40 12.41 18.84
N ARG A 35 -3.35 13.10 19.99
CA ARG A 35 -2.69 12.58 21.20
C ARG A 35 -3.45 11.40 21.79
N ASN A 36 -4.78 11.47 21.87
CA ASN A 36 -5.62 10.37 22.35
C ASN A 36 -5.45 9.10 21.50
N GLN A 37 -5.30 9.28 20.18
CA GLN A 37 -5.03 8.20 19.22
C GLN A 37 -3.56 7.76 19.20
N LYS A 38 -2.73 8.20 20.16
CA LYS A 38 -1.30 7.88 20.30
C LYS A 38 -0.48 8.17 19.04
N SER A 39 -0.83 9.22 18.30
CA SER A 39 -0.10 9.59 17.08
C SER A 39 1.29 10.16 17.39
N PHE A 40 1.48 10.79 18.55
CA PHE A 40 2.75 11.39 18.96
C PHE A 40 3.57 10.42 19.80
N GLU A 41 4.85 10.32 19.49
CA GLU A 41 5.82 9.55 20.27
C GLU A 41 6.21 10.29 21.56
N SER A 42 6.62 9.54 22.59
CA SER A 42 7.16 10.12 23.82
C SER A 42 8.51 10.79 23.60
N GLU A 43 8.85 11.76 24.46
CA GLU A 43 10.13 12.47 24.39
C GLU A 43 11.33 11.53 24.60
N SER A 44 11.19 10.53 25.49
CA SER A 44 12.21 9.51 25.76
C SER A 44 12.49 8.64 24.54
N GLU A 45 11.46 8.18 23.84
CA GLU A 45 11.64 7.38 22.62
C GLU A 45 12.26 8.23 21.50
N THR A 46 11.85 9.49 21.36
CA THR A 46 12.46 10.40 20.37
C THR A 46 13.92 10.68 20.68
N GLN A 47 14.31 10.78 21.96
CA GLN A 47 15.69 10.91 22.37
C GLN A 47 16.49 9.63 22.05
N LYS A 48 15.93 8.45 22.32
CA LYS A 48 16.53 7.17 21.95
C LYS A 48 16.82 7.07 20.45
N ARG A 49 15.88 7.47 19.60
CA ARG A 49 16.08 7.53 18.14
C ARG A 49 17.23 8.45 17.72
N ARG A 50 17.44 9.57 18.42
CA ARG A 50 18.57 10.48 18.16
C ARG A 50 19.91 9.85 18.53
N GLU A 51 19.96 9.13 19.64
CA GLU A 51 21.17 8.43 20.09
C GLU A 51 21.55 7.31 19.12
N VAL A 52 20.57 6.53 18.69
CA VAL A 52 20.71 5.50 17.65
C VAL A 52 21.26 6.11 16.34
N LEU A 53 20.68 7.21 15.86
CA LEU A 53 21.18 7.90 14.65
C LEU A 53 22.60 8.44 14.82
N ALA A 54 22.96 8.95 16.01
CA ALA A 54 24.32 9.41 16.29
C ALA A 54 25.33 8.25 16.25
N THR A 55 24.93 7.06 16.74
CA THR A 55 25.74 5.84 16.64
C THR A 55 25.87 5.37 15.19
N LEU A 56 24.78 5.34 14.43
CA LEU A 56 24.81 4.98 12.99
C LEU A 56 25.67 5.93 12.15
N GLN A 57 25.69 7.23 12.46
CA GLN A 57 26.59 8.18 11.79
C GLN A 57 28.06 7.82 12.03
N LYS A 58 28.44 7.49 13.27
CA LYS A 58 29.81 7.04 13.59
C LYS A 58 30.17 5.74 12.87
N LEU A 59 29.25 4.78 12.85
CA LEU A 59 29.45 3.51 12.12
C LEU A 59 29.60 3.73 10.62
N THR A 60 28.90 4.72 10.06
CA THR A 60 29.01 5.10 8.65
C THR A 60 30.40 5.68 8.34
N GLU A 61 30.93 6.54 9.20
CA GLU A 61 32.28 7.08 9.05
C GLU A 61 33.34 5.98 9.19
N GLU A 62 33.19 5.08 10.16
CA GLU A 62 34.07 3.92 10.35
C GLU A 62 34.02 2.94 9.16
N PHE A 63 32.85 2.73 8.59
CA PHE A 63 32.65 1.94 7.39
C PHE A 63 33.42 2.49 6.20
N VAL A 64 33.22 3.77 5.88
CA VAL A 64 33.91 4.41 4.76
C VAL A 64 35.42 4.44 4.99
N TYR A 65 35.86 4.73 6.22
CA TYR A 65 37.28 4.68 6.60
C TYR A 65 37.88 3.28 6.37
N THR A 66 37.21 2.23 6.85
CA THR A 66 37.66 0.84 6.74
C THR A 66 37.80 0.42 5.28
N VAL A 67 36.81 0.72 4.44
CA VAL A 67 36.87 0.43 3.00
C VAL A 67 37.99 1.21 2.32
N SER A 68 38.16 2.49 2.67
CA SER A 68 39.22 3.35 2.12
C SER A 68 40.62 2.78 2.44
N ARG A 69 40.83 2.28 3.67
CA ARG A 69 42.07 1.62 4.08
C ARG A 69 42.29 0.28 3.34
N ARG A 70 41.24 -0.55 3.18
CA ARG A 70 41.31 -1.78 2.37
C ARG A 70 41.67 -1.52 0.90
N LYS A 71 41.35 -0.32 0.39
CA LYS A 71 41.71 0.15 -0.97
C LYS A 71 43.02 0.95 -1.00
N ASN A 72 43.89 0.76 -0.01
CA ASN A 72 45.25 1.32 0.07
C ASN A 72 45.32 2.85 0.13
N MET A 73 44.26 3.53 0.56
CA MET A 73 44.33 4.99 0.81
C MET A 73 45.12 5.28 2.09
N SER A 74 45.82 6.42 2.12
CA SER A 74 46.51 6.90 3.33
C SER A 74 45.51 7.14 4.48
N GLU A 75 45.99 7.19 5.72
CA GLU A 75 45.13 7.45 6.89
C GLU A 75 44.38 8.77 6.77
N GLY A 76 45.06 9.84 6.34
CA GLY A 76 44.45 11.14 6.08
C GLY A 76 43.38 11.07 4.99
N MET A 77 43.69 10.46 3.83
CA MET A 77 42.72 10.31 2.74
C MET A 77 41.51 9.46 3.14
N ALA A 78 41.72 8.40 3.92
CA ALA A 78 40.65 7.53 4.41
C ALA A 78 39.72 8.26 5.39
N LYS A 79 40.28 9.16 6.23
CA LYS A 79 39.50 10.01 7.13
C LYS A 79 38.72 11.08 6.36
N ASP A 80 39.37 11.73 5.40
CA ASP A 80 38.75 12.79 4.58
C ASP A 80 37.68 12.25 3.62
N ALA A 81 37.67 10.94 3.33
CA ALA A 81 36.62 10.29 2.56
C ALA A 81 35.23 10.48 3.19
N GLY A 82 35.16 10.62 4.52
CA GLY A 82 33.97 10.99 5.28
C GLY A 82 32.90 9.91 5.28
N GLY A 83 31.65 10.30 5.02
CA GLY A 83 30.47 9.42 5.06
C GLY A 83 29.36 10.05 5.87
N LYS A 84 28.11 9.92 5.42
CA LYS A 84 26.99 10.62 6.08
C LYS A 84 25.69 9.86 5.98
N ILE A 85 24.95 9.81 7.08
CA ILE A 85 23.56 9.34 7.08
C ILE A 85 22.59 10.50 6.85
N PHE A 86 21.50 10.20 6.16
CA PHE A 86 20.35 11.06 6.01
C PHE A 86 19.11 10.27 6.41
N THR A 87 18.18 10.92 7.10
CA THR A 87 16.85 10.34 7.31
C THR A 87 15.90 10.82 6.23
N PHE A 88 14.95 9.98 5.86
CA PHE A 88 13.88 10.34 4.96
C PHE A 88 12.53 9.84 5.49
N GLY A 89 11.50 9.88 4.66
CA GLY A 89 10.20 9.30 5.00
C GLY A 89 9.53 9.96 6.20
N SER A 90 8.80 9.16 6.97
CA SER A 90 7.91 9.68 8.02
C SER A 90 8.67 10.32 9.19
N TYR A 91 9.85 9.77 9.54
CA TYR A 91 10.72 10.29 10.58
C TYR A 91 11.21 11.69 10.24
N ARG A 92 11.83 11.85 9.05
CA ARG A 92 12.35 13.15 8.59
C ARG A 92 11.25 14.21 8.41
N LEU A 93 10.07 13.81 7.93
CA LEU A 93 8.91 14.71 7.85
C LEU A 93 8.42 15.17 9.24
N GLY A 94 8.74 14.44 10.31
CA GLY A 94 8.26 14.71 11.67
C GLY A 94 6.83 14.24 11.93
N VAL A 95 6.38 13.23 11.17
CA VAL A 95 5.01 12.66 11.22
C VAL A 95 4.99 11.16 11.54
N TYR A 96 6.06 10.67 12.13
CA TYR A 96 6.20 9.30 12.67
C TYR A 96 5.46 9.17 14.01
N GLY A 97 5.00 7.96 14.33
CA GLY A 97 4.38 7.64 15.62
C GLY A 97 5.17 6.56 16.37
N PRO A 98 4.71 6.16 17.57
CA PRO A 98 5.25 5.01 18.29
C PRO A 98 5.32 3.77 17.37
N GLY A 99 6.43 3.04 17.42
CA GLY A 99 6.66 1.85 16.59
C GLY A 99 6.84 2.12 15.08
N SER A 100 6.96 3.39 14.65
CA SER A 100 7.40 3.66 13.27
C SER A 100 8.89 3.36 13.11
N ASP A 101 9.28 2.89 11.93
CA ASP A 101 10.65 2.71 11.51
C ASP A 101 11.38 4.04 11.26
N ILE A 102 12.72 3.98 11.21
CA ILE A 102 13.55 5.08 10.72
C ILE A 102 14.16 4.70 9.36
N ASP A 103 13.56 5.25 8.31
CA ASP A 103 14.11 5.29 6.97
C ASP A 103 15.47 6.04 6.95
N THR A 104 16.57 5.33 6.75
CA THR A 104 17.94 5.87 6.83
C THR A 104 18.75 5.56 5.57
N LEU A 105 19.26 6.61 4.93
CA LEU A 105 20.15 6.56 3.77
C LEU A 105 21.59 6.78 4.21
N VAL A 106 22.45 5.80 3.94
CA VAL A 106 23.90 5.88 4.09
C VAL A 106 24.51 6.38 2.78
N VAL A 107 25.10 7.58 2.78
CA VAL A 107 25.75 8.17 1.61
C VAL A 107 27.25 7.98 1.69
N VAL A 108 27.81 7.41 0.62
CA VAL A 108 29.23 6.99 0.56
C VAL A 108 29.93 7.53 -0.70
N PRO A 109 31.27 7.73 -0.64
CA PRO A 109 32.04 8.23 -1.78
C PRO A 109 32.21 7.17 -2.87
N LYS A 110 32.67 7.61 -4.04
CA LYS A 110 32.68 6.82 -5.29
C LYS A 110 33.40 5.48 -5.21
N HIS A 111 34.40 5.35 -4.34
CA HIS A 111 35.19 4.14 -4.17
C HIS A 111 34.55 3.11 -3.24
N VAL A 112 33.48 3.45 -2.51
CA VAL A 112 32.76 2.52 -1.63
C VAL A 112 31.58 1.94 -2.41
N THR A 113 31.48 0.61 -2.47
CA THR A 113 30.50 -0.09 -3.30
C THR A 113 29.30 -0.59 -2.49
N ARG A 114 28.23 -0.99 -3.19
CA ARG A 114 27.09 -1.68 -2.55
C ARG A 114 27.48 -3.03 -1.96
N GLU A 115 28.47 -3.72 -2.54
CA GLU A 115 29.03 -4.94 -1.95
C GLU A 115 29.72 -4.65 -0.62
N ASP A 116 30.49 -3.56 -0.54
CA ASP A 116 31.12 -3.12 0.71
C ASP A 116 30.05 -2.84 1.80
N PHE A 117 28.87 -2.31 1.42
CA PHE A 117 27.75 -2.08 2.34
C PHE A 117 27.16 -3.40 2.90
N PHE A 118 26.98 -4.42 2.06
CA PHE A 118 26.48 -5.73 2.51
C PHE A 118 27.55 -6.66 3.09
N THR A 119 28.79 -6.19 3.21
CA THR A 119 29.89 -6.98 3.81
C THR A 119 30.47 -6.25 5.00
N VAL A 120 31.15 -5.12 4.77
CA VAL A 120 31.85 -4.35 5.81
C VAL A 120 30.89 -3.65 6.76
N PHE A 121 29.87 -2.94 6.23
CA PHE A 121 28.95 -2.23 7.11
C PHE A 121 28.04 -3.20 7.88
N GLU A 122 27.62 -4.30 7.24
CA GLU A 122 26.92 -5.39 7.92
C GLU A 122 27.76 -5.98 9.07
N GLU A 123 29.05 -6.27 8.83
CA GLU A 123 29.98 -6.77 9.86
C GLU A 123 30.12 -5.78 11.04
N LEU A 124 30.25 -4.49 10.75
CA LEU A 124 30.32 -3.44 11.77
C LEU A 124 29.03 -3.37 12.61
N LEU A 125 27.85 -3.48 11.97
CA LEU A 125 26.58 -3.54 12.69
C LEU A 125 26.51 -4.78 13.58
N ARG A 126 26.92 -5.95 13.09
CA ARG A 126 26.95 -7.22 13.85
C ARG A 126 27.90 -7.18 15.05
N GLY A 127 28.93 -6.35 15.00
CA GLY A 127 29.85 -6.12 16.12
C GLY A 127 29.28 -5.27 17.27
N ARG A 128 28.06 -4.74 17.14
CA ARG A 128 27.46 -3.84 18.13
C ARG A 128 26.62 -4.60 19.16
N PRO A 129 26.83 -4.38 20.47
CA PRO A 129 25.94 -4.93 21.50
C PRO A 129 24.51 -4.37 21.42
N GLU A 130 24.34 -3.20 20.81
CA GLU A 130 23.04 -2.58 20.60
C GLU A 130 22.22 -3.27 19.49
N LEU A 131 22.85 -4.08 18.64
CA LEU A 131 22.15 -4.75 17.55
C LEU A 131 21.25 -5.87 18.11
N ASN A 132 19.94 -5.71 17.98
CA ASN A 132 18.99 -6.77 18.32
C ASN A 132 18.77 -7.71 17.12
N LYS A 133 18.59 -7.16 15.92
CA LYS A 133 18.22 -7.94 14.71
C LYS A 133 18.81 -7.33 13.46
N ILE A 134 19.10 -8.16 12.47
CA ILE A 134 19.59 -7.72 11.16
C ILE A 134 19.12 -8.69 10.07
N GLN A 135 18.56 -8.14 8.99
CA GLN A 135 18.08 -8.85 7.82
C GLN A 135 18.52 -8.11 6.55
N PRO A 136 19.63 -8.52 5.92
CA PRO A 136 20.07 -7.99 4.64
C PRO A 136 19.18 -8.47 3.49
N VAL A 137 18.80 -7.57 2.57
CA VAL A 137 18.00 -7.87 1.37
C VAL A 137 18.63 -7.21 0.13
N PRO A 138 19.72 -7.77 -0.43
CA PRO A 138 20.49 -7.17 -1.51
C PRO A 138 19.75 -7.15 -2.87
N ASP A 139 18.79 -8.05 -3.05
CA ASP A 139 18.04 -8.24 -4.29
C ASP A 139 16.74 -7.43 -4.36
N ALA A 140 16.44 -6.63 -3.33
CA ALA A 140 15.29 -5.73 -3.32
C ALA A 140 15.40 -4.66 -4.43
N PHE A 141 14.25 -4.08 -4.81
CA PHE A 141 14.19 -3.01 -5.81
C PHE A 141 15.09 -1.81 -5.47
N VAL A 142 15.16 -1.49 -4.16
CA VAL A 142 16.20 -0.69 -3.54
C VAL A 142 16.86 -1.60 -2.50
N PRO A 143 18.12 -2.00 -2.69
CA PRO A 143 18.82 -2.87 -1.74
C PRO A 143 18.81 -2.27 -0.34
N ILE A 144 18.49 -3.09 0.66
CA ILE A 144 18.21 -2.62 2.03
C ILE A 144 18.76 -3.60 3.08
N ILE A 145 19.19 -3.08 4.22
CA ILE A 145 19.43 -3.84 5.45
C ILE A 145 18.35 -3.40 6.43
N LYS A 146 17.47 -4.32 6.84
CA LYS A 146 16.51 -4.07 7.91
C LYS A 146 17.13 -4.45 9.23
N THR A 147 17.01 -3.61 10.24
CA THR A 147 17.59 -3.89 11.55
C THR A 147 16.73 -3.36 12.68
N VAL A 148 16.79 -4.05 13.82
CA VAL A 148 16.39 -3.49 15.11
C VAL A 148 17.66 -3.17 15.88
N PHE A 149 17.89 -1.89 16.13
CA PHE A 149 19.10 -1.38 16.78
C PHE A 149 18.69 -0.59 18.02
N ASP A 150 19.11 -1.07 19.19
CA ASP A 150 18.66 -0.61 20.51
C ASP A 150 17.12 -0.50 20.57
N GLY A 151 16.42 -1.56 20.15
CA GLY A 151 14.96 -1.63 20.14
C GLY A 151 14.26 -0.64 19.20
N VAL A 152 14.98 -0.02 18.26
CA VAL A 152 14.40 0.84 17.21
C VAL A 152 14.51 0.15 15.85
N ASP A 153 13.40 0.04 15.12
CA ASP A 153 13.39 -0.42 13.74
C ASP A 153 14.02 0.60 12.79
N ILE A 154 14.98 0.16 11.98
CA ILE A 154 15.74 1.00 11.05
C ILE A 154 15.88 0.28 9.72
N ASP A 155 15.51 1.00 8.68
CA ASP A 155 15.61 0.58 7.30
C ASP A 155 16.81 1.31 6.67
N LEU A 156 17.92 0.59 6.50
CA LEU A 156 19.19 1.14 6.01
C LEU A 156 19.35 0.87 4.51
N ILE A 157 19.39 1.93 3.72
CA ILE A 157 19.72 1.88 2.28
C ILE A 157 21.04 2.61 2.02
N CYS A 158 21.74 2.26 0.95
CA CYS A 158 23.01 2.89 0.58
C CYS A 158 22.89 3.64 -0.76
N GLY A 159 23.44 4.85 -0.82
CA GLY A 159 23.53 5.66 -2.04
C GLY A 159 24.97 6.12 -2.27
N ARG A 160 25.59 5.63 -3.33
CA ARG A 160 26.96 6.03 -3.71
C ARG A 160 26.93 7.27 -4.61
N LEU A 161 27.77 8.26 -4.31
CA LEU A 161 27.95 9.45 -5.14
C LEU A 161 29.26 9.39 -5.93
N ASP A 162 29.29 9.99 -7.13
CA ASP A 162 30.49 10.10 -7.96
C ASP A 162 31.44 11.23 -7.51
N ILE A 163 31.72 11.29 -6.20
CA ILE A 163 32.65 12.24 -5.59
C ILE A 163 33.59 11.49 -4.61
N PRO A 164 34.84 11.96 -4.42
CA PRO A 164 35.82 11.24 -3.59
C PRO A 164 35.58 11.37 -2.08
N GLN A 165 34.82 12.38 -1.64
CA GLN A 165 34.65 12.73 -0.23
C GLN A 165 33.18 13.09 0.05
N ILE A 166 32.65 12.61 1.17
CA ILE A 166 31.31 12.94 1.66
C ILE A 166 31.45 13.78 2.92
N SER A 167 31.31 15.09 2.78
CA SER A 167 31.40 16.02 3.90
C SER A 167 30.17 15.97 4.82
N THR A 168 30.35 16.35 6.08
CA THR A 168 29.28 16.39 7.10
C THR A 168 28.23 17.47 6.81
N ASP A 169 28.58 18.52 6.07
CA ASP A 169 27.69 19.60 5.63
C ASP A 169 26.99 19.32 4.28
N LEU A 170 27.33 18.21 3.60
CA LEU A 170 26.74 17.85 2.30
C LEU A 170 25.20 17.82 2.39
N THR A 171 24.55 18.46 1.42
CA THR A 171 23.11 18.32 1.15
C THR A 171 22.90 17.61 -0.17
N LEU A 172 21.74 16.97 -0.34
CA LEU A 172 21.39 16.25 -1.56
C LEU A 172 20.53 17.10 -2.50
N GLU A 173 20.56 18.42 -2.41
CA GLU A 173 19.70 19.28 -3.23
C GLU A 173 20.18 19.38 -4.68
N ASP A 174 21.50 19.45 -4.89
CA ASP A 174 22.09 19.63 -6.21
C ASP A 174 21.81 18.41 -7.12
N ASN A 175 21.20 18.66 -8.29
CA ASN A 175 20.93 17.64 -9.30
C ASN A 175 22.23 17.09 -9.93
N ASN A 176 23.36 17.82 -9.85
CA ASN A 176 24.65 17.35 -10.39
C ASN A 176 25.23 16.17 -9.62
N LEU A 177 24.84 15.98 -8.35
CA LEU A 177 25.20 14.79 -7.57
C LEU A 177 24.65 13.49 -8.18
N LEU A 178 23.68 13.59 -9.09
CA LEU A 178 23.08 12.45 -9.78
C LEU A 178 23.82 12.07 -11.07
N ARG A 179 24.91 12.75 -11.43
CA ARG A 179 25.72 12.36 -12.61
C ARG A 179 26.48 11.08 -12.32
N ASN A 180 26.53 10.19 -13.33
CA ASN A 180 27.29 8.93 -13.30
C ASN A 180 26.94 7.95 -12.17
N ILE A 181 25.75 8.07 -11.56
CA ILE A 181 25.25 7.09 -10.60
C ILE A 181 24.34 6.07 -11.29
N ASP A 182 24.26 4.86 -10.74
CA ASP A 182 23.38 3.82 -11.28
C ASP A 182 21.92 4.01 -10.84
N ASP A 183 21.01 3.27 -11.46
CA ASP A 183 19.56 3.34 -11.17
C ASP A 183 19.21 3.02 -9.71
N ARG A 184 19.98 2.15 -9.04
CA ARG A 184 19.71 1.75 -7.65
C ARG A 184 20.15 2.86 -6.70
N ASP A 185 21.32 3.44 -6.92
CA ASP A 185 21.83 4.61 -6.19
C ASP A 185 20.88 5.81 -6.38
N LEU A 186 20.42 6.07 -7.61
CA LEU A 186 19.46 7.14 -7.92
C LEU A 186 18.15 6.99 -7.12
N ARG A 187 17.61 5.77 -7.04
CA ARG A 187 16.40 5.50 -6.24
C ARG A 187 16.65 5.70 -4.76
N ALA A 188 17.79 5.27 -4.23
CA ALA A 188 18.14 5.42 -2.84
C ALA A 188 18.24 6.90 -2.43
N LEU A 189 18.92 7.72 -3.24
CA LEU A 189 19.06 9.16 -2.99
C LEU A 189 17.72 9.90 -3.08
N ASN A 190 16.82 9.48 -3.98
CA ASN A 190 15.56 10.17 -4.23
C ASN A 190 14.62 10.22 -3.02
N GLY A 191 14.64 9.23 -2.12
CA GLY A 191 13.82 9.24 -0.90
C GLY A 191 14.07 10.49 -0.05
N THR A 192 15.34 10.79 0.22
CA THR A 192 15.79 11.98 0.96
C THR A 192 15.50 13.25 0.19
N ARG A 193 15.86 13.30 -1.11
CA ARG A 193 15.66 14.48 -1.96
C ARG A 193 14.19 14.91 -2.01
N VAL A 194 13.27 13.96 -2.17
CA VAL A 194 11.82 14.24 -2.19
C VAL A 194 11.36 14.76 -0.83
N THR A 195 11.80 14.12 0.25
CA THR A 195 11.39 14.49 1.61
C THR A 195 11.82 15.91 1.97
N ASP A 196 13.08 16.26 1.72
CA ASP A 196 13.60 17.59 1.98
C ASP A 196 12.91 18.66 1.12
N GLN A 197 12.65 18.38 -0.16
CA GLN A 197 11.91 19.31 -1.02
C GLN A 197 10.48 19.53 -0.56
N ILE A 198 9.76 18.50 -0.08
CA ILE A 198 8.42 18.69 0.51
C ILE A 198 8.49 19.69 1.67
N LEU A 199 9.47 19.55 2.57
CA LEU A 199 9.63 20.44 3.73
C LEU A 199 10.01 21.88 3.35
N GLN A 200 10.69 22.07 2.22
CA GLN A 200 11.02 23.40 1.68
C GLN A 200 9.85 24.07 0.96
N LEU A 201 8.95 23.26 0.40
CA LEU A 201 7.83 23.68 -0.44
C LEU A 201 6.54 23.95 0.34
N VAL A 202 6.55 23.80 1.67
CA VAL A 202 5.42 24.15 2.55
C VAL A 202 5.68 25.49 3.26
N PRO A 203 4.66 26.36 3.41
CA PRO A 203 4.80 27.64 4.11
C PRO A 203 5.08 27.48 5.61
N GLN A 204 4.35 26.58 6.28
CA GLN A 204 4.46 26.36 7.73
C GLN A 204 4.60 24.87 8.04
N LYS A 205 5.81 24.45 8.45
CA LYS A 205 6.15 23.04 8.68
C LYS A 205 5.29 22.38 9.77
N MET A 206 4.97 23.10 10.86
CA MET A 206 4.16 22.54 11.95
C MET A 206 2.70 22.33 11.56
N VAL A 207 2.09 23.28 10.84
CA VAL A 207 0.75 23.13 10.27
C VAL A 207 0.70 21.92 9.33
N PHE A 208 1.68 21.81 8.43
CA PHE A 208 1.81 20.67 7.52
C PHE A 208 1.89 19.34 8.29
N ARG A 209 2.71 19.26 9.35
CA ARG A 209 2.86 18.04 10.15
C ARG A 209 1.56 17.62 10.84
N HIS A 210 0.84 18.54 11.46
CA HIS A 210 -0.44 18.22 12.12
C HIS A 210 -1.50 17.77 11.12
N ALA A 211 -1.61 18.45 9.97
CA ALA A 211 -2.52 18.05 8.91
C ALA A 211 -2.14 16.68 8.33
N LEU A 212 -0.85 16.42 8.08
CA LEU A 212 -0.38 15.15 7.54
C LEU A 212 -0.57 13.99 8.53
N ARG A 213 -0.37 14.20 9.84
CA ARG A 213 -0.70 13.20 10.87
C ARG A 213 -2.17 12.82 10.83
N THR A 214 -3.05 13.83 10.73
CA THR A 214 -4.50 13.66 10.61
C THR A 214 -4.87 12.84 9.37
N ILE A 215 -4.35 13.22 8.20
CA ILE A 215 -4.64 12.51 6.94
C ILE A 215 -4.04 11.10 6.92
N LYS A 216 -2.85 10.88 7.50
CA LYS A 216 -2.25 9.53 7.63
C LYS A 216 -3.13 8.62 8.49
N LEU A 217 -3.53 9.09 9.69
CA LEU A 217 -4.38 8.31 10.59
C LEU A 217 -5.73 8.02 9.95
N TRP A 218 -6.36 9.02 9.34
CA TRP A 218 -7.60 8.85 8.57
C TRP A 218 -7.43 7.80 7.47
N ALA A 219 -6.44 7.94 6.59
CA ALA A 219 -6.24 7.02 5.46
C ALA A 219 -5.96 5.58 5.92
N GLN A 220 -5.22 5.40 7.02
CA GLN A 220 -4.99 4.09 7.63
C GLN A 220 -6.28 3.50 8.20
N ARG A 221 -7.04 4.28 8.98
CA ARG A 221 -8.32 3.85 9.57
C ARG A 221 -9.37 3.51 8.52
N ARG A 222 -9.36 4.23 7.40
CA ARG A 222 -10.29 4.02 6.27
C ARG A 222 -9.79 3.00 5.24
N ALA A 223 -8.69 2.29 5.51
CA ALA A 223 -8.11 1.28 4.63
C ALA A 223 -7.82 1.77 3.20
N ILE A 224 -7.26 2.97 3.07
CA ILE A 224 -6.86 3.58 1.80
C ILE A 224 -5.39 4.04 1.81
N TYR A 225 -4.55 3.32 2.57
CA TYR A 225 -3.12 3.60 2.70
C TYR A 225 -2.31 2.33 2.36
N ALA A 226 -1.95 2.14 1.08
CA ALA A 226 -1.05 1.09 0.60
C ALA A 226 -0.73 1.25 -0.90
N ASN A 227 0.48 1.72 -1.24
CA ASN A 227 0.90 1.87 -2.65
C ASN A 227 0.90 0.56 -3.43
N MET A 228 1.25 -0.54 -2.77
CA MET A 228 1.28 -1.87 -3.39
C MET A 228 -0.10 -2.33 -3.86
N PHE A 229 -1.16 -2.00 -3.11
CA PHE A 229 -2.55 -2.36 -3.41
C PHE A 229 -3.33 -1.29 -4.19
N GLY A 230 -2.63 -0.30 -4.75
CA GLY A 230 -3.24 0.72 -5.60
C GLY A 230 -3.87 1.89 -4.87
N PHE A 231 -3.48 2.16 -3.62
CA PHE A 231 -3.85 3.36 -2.87
C PHE A 231 -2.64 4.28 -2.67
N PRO A 232 -2.79 5.57 -2.30
CA PRO A 232 -1.64 6.42 -2.05
C PRO A 232 -0.81 5.92 -0.86
N GLY A 233 0.52 5.91 -1.01
CA GLY A 233 1.46 5.68 0.09
C GLY A 233 1.80 6.97 0.85
N GLY A 234 2.70 6.87 1.83
CA GLY A 234 3.04 7.99 2.73
C GLY A 234 3.51 9.25 2.02
N VAL A 235 4.40 9.11 1.03
CA VAL A 235 4.92 10.25 0.25
C VAL A 235 3.83 10.91 -0.61
N ALA A 236 2.91 10.13 -1.18
CA ALA A 236 1.79 10.67 -1.96
C ALA A 236 0.84 11.47 -1.07
N TRP A 237 0.47 10.94 0.10
CA TRP A 237 -0.32 11.70 1.08
C TRP A 237 0.39 12.97 1.55
N ALA A 238 1.69 12.91 1.80
CA ALA A 238 2.50 14.08 2.16
C ALA A 238 2.44 15.17 1.08
N MET A 239 2.59 14.80 -0.19
CA MET A 239 2.50 15.77 -1.29
C MET A 239 1.10 16.33 -1.48
N LEU A 240 0.06 15.51 -1.33
CA LEU A 240 -1.33 15.98 -1.36
C LEU A 240 -1.57 17.04 -0.27
N VAL A 241 -1.16 16.76 0.98
CA VAL A 241 -1.29 17.73 2.07
C VAL A 241 -0.44 18.98 1.84
N ALA A 242 0.81 18.82 1.39
CA ALA A 242 1.71 19.93 1.10
C ALA A 242 1.10 20.88 0.06
N ARG A 243 0.44 20.36 -0.98
CA ARG A 243 -0.21 21.19 -1.98
C ARG A 243 -1.32 22.06 -1.38
N ILE A 244 -2.10 21.54 -0.44
CA ILE A 244 -3.13 22.34 0.24
C ILE A 244 -2.50 23.41 1.12
N CYS A 245 -1.39 23.11 1.81
CA CYS A 245 -0.63 24.12 2.56
C CYS A 245 -0.13 25.27 1.66
N GLN A 246 0.27 24.99 0.41
CA GLN A 246 0.66 26.03 -0.55
C GLN A 246 -0.52 26.94 -0.94
N LEU A 247 -1.74 26.38 -1.03
CA LEU A 247 -2.95 27.11 -1.40
C LEU A 247 -3.52 27.95 -0.25
N TYR A 248 -3.20 27.60 1.00
CA TYR A 248 -3.64 28.29 2.22
C TYR A 248 -2.46 28.52 3.19
N PRO A 249 -1.51 29.42 2.85
CA PRO A 249 -0.23 29.54 3.56
C PRO A 249 -0.32 30.00 5.02
N ASN A 250 -1.43 30.65 5.40
CA ASN A 250 -1.64 31.22 6.73
C ASN A 250 -2.68 30.46 7.56
N ALA A 251 -3.23 29.35 7.06
CA ALA A 251 -4.25 28.57 7.74
C ALA A 251 -3.66 27.61 8.80
N VAL A 252 -4.49 27.18 9.75
CA VAL A 252 -4.16 26.14 10.74
C VAL A 252 -4.45 24.73 10.22
N GLY A 253 -3.95 23.71 10.92
CA GLY A 253 -4.03 22.31 10.49
C GLY A 253 -5.46 21.83 10.25
N ALA A 254 -6.40 22.18 11.14
CA ALA A 254 -7.81 21.83 10.96
C ALA A 254 -8.42 22.37 9.65
N VAL A 255 -8.09 23.62 9.29
CA VAL A 255 -8.55 24.24 8.03
C VAL A 255 -7.90 23.55 6.83
N ILE A 256 -6.60 23.22 6.90
CA ILE A 256 -5.92 22.44 5.86
C ILE A 256 -6.62 21.10 5.64
N VAL A 257 -7.00 20.38 6.70
CA VAL A 257 -7.72 19.10 6.59
C VAL A 257 -9.11 19.28 5.97
N ALA A 258 -9.88 20.30 6.37
CA ALA A 258 -11.17 20.58 5.75
C ALA A 258 -11.02 20.91 4.24
N LYS A 259 -10.06 21.76 3.88
CA LYS A 259 -9.77 22.14 2.49
C LYS A 259 -9.21 21.00 1.67
N PHE A 260 -8.50 20.07 2.28
CA PHE A 260 -7.99 18.87 1.63
C PHE A 260 -9.12 18.04 1.02
N PHE A 261 -10.15 17.69 1.81
CA PHE A 261 -11.29 16.93 1.29
C PHE A 261 -12.06 17.70 0.23
N GLN A 262 -12.34 18.98 0.49
CA GLN A 262 -13.07 19.84 -0.44
C GLN A 262 -12.37 19.95 -1.81
N ILE A 263 -11.07 20.23 -1.82
CA ILE A 263 -10.31 20.45 -3.05
C ILE A 263 -10.14 19.16 -3.82
N TYR A 264 -9.80 18.05 -3.17
CA TYR A 264 -9.55 16.79 -3.88
C TYR A 264 -10.79 16.10 -4.42
N LEU A 265 -11.97 16.42 -3.90
CA LEU A 265 -13.26 16.05 -4.52
C LEU A 265 -13.56 16.85 -5.78
N GLN A 266 -13.20 18.12 -5.80
CA GLN A 266 -13.43 19.02 -6.95
C GLN A 266 -12.26 18.99 -7.95
N TRP A 267 -11.18 18.27 -7.63
CA TRP A 267 -10.00 18.20 -8.46
C TRP A 267 -10.31 17.47 -9.77
N LYS A 268 -9.91 18.08 -10.89
CA LYS A 268 -10.19 17.58 -12.23
C LYS A 268 -9.22 16.46 -12.62
N TRP A 269 -9.28 15.33 -11.93
CA TRP A 269 -8.50 14.13 -12.28
C TRP A 269 -8.72 13.76 -13.77
N PRO A 270 -7.67 13.44 -14.54
CA PRO A 270 -6.29 13.13 -14.13
C PRO A 270 -5.32 14.33 -14.16
N GLN A 271 -5.76 15.58 -13.97
CA GLN A 271 -4.85 16.71 -13.82
C GLN A 271 -3.85 16.46 -12.67
N PRO A 272 -2.52 16.66 -12.88
CA PRO A 272 -1.52 16.29 -11.89
C PRO A 272 -1.46 17.27 -10.73
N VAL A 273 -1.19 16.72 -9.54
CA VAL A 273 -0.81 17.50 -8.36
C VAL A 273 0.70 17.73 -8.42
N LEU A 274 1.09 19.01 -8.57
CA LEU A 274 2.48 19.47 -8.62
C LEU A 274 2.78 20.40 -7.45
N LEU A 275 3.90 20.18 -6.76
CA LEU A 275 4.38 21.08 -5.69
C LEU A 275 5.32 22.18 -6.18
N LYS A 276 5.95 21.99 -7.33
CA LYS A 276 6.77 22.97 -8.05
C LYS A 276 6.77 22.64 -9.54
N PRO A 277 7.22 23.54 -10.43
CA PRO A 277 7.40 23.20 -11.84
C PRO A 277 8.32 21.97 -11.99
N ILE A 278 8.02 21.11 -12.95
CA ILE A 278 8.89 19.97 -13.26
C ILE A 278 10.16 20.53 -13.89
N GLU A 279 11.30 20.19 -13.31
CA GLU A 279 12.62 20.64 -13.76
C GLU A 279 13.21 19.64 -14.74
N ASP A 280 13.85 20.15 -15.79
CA ASP A 280 14.82 19.38 -16.55
C ASP A 280 16.09 19.20 -15.71
N GLY A 281 16.91 18.22 -16.05
CA GLY A 281 18.15 17.97 -15.33
C GLY A 281 19.25 17.39 -16.19
N PRO A 282 20.42 17.13 -15.58
CA PRO A 282 21.65 16.88 -16.32
C PRO A 282 21.74 15.47 -16.94
N LEU A 283 20.72 14.62 -16.76
CA LEU A 283 20.75 13.22 -17.20
C LEU A 283 19.66 12.96 -18.25
N PRO A 284 19.89 12.05 -19.20
CA PRO A 284 18.88 11.59 -20.15
C PRO A 284 17.93 10.56 -19.50
N VAL A 285 17.39 10.86 -18.32
CA VAL A 285 16.46 9.98 -17.59
C VAL A 285 15.01 10.31 -17.92
N ARG A 286 14.13 9.32 -17.83
CA ARG A 286 12.69 9.54 -18.01
C ARG A 286 12.15 10.40 -16.87
N ILE A 287 11.60 11.56 -17.22
CA ILE A 287 10.84 12.43 -16.32
C ILE A 287 9.35 12.24 -16.65
N TRP A 288 8.49 12.26 -15.64
CA TRP A 288 7.05 12.10 -15.85
C TRP A 288 6.52 13.14 -16.85
N ASN A 289 5.97 12.66 -17.97
CA ASN A 289 5.43 13.50 -19.03
C ASN A 289 4.32 12.78 -19.82
N PRO A 290 3.04 13.05 -19.54
CA PRO A 290 1.91 12.37 -20.20
C PRO A 290 1.71 12.74 -21.67
N LYS A 291 2.37 13.83 -22.14
CA LYS A 291 2.37 14.20 -23.56
C LYS A 291 3.27 13.26 -24.36
N LEU A 292 4.44 12.90 -23.80
CA LEU A 292 5.44 12.06 -24.45
C LEU A 292 5.21 10.57 -24.20
N TYR A 293 4.87 10.16 -22.97
CA TYR A 293 4.82 8.76 -22.57
C TYR A 293 3.37 8.26 -22.40
N GLY A 294 2.99 7.24 -23.18
CA GLY A 294 1.65 6.64 -23.12
C GLY A 294 1.31 6.08 -21.73
N GLN A 295 2.28 5.48 -21.03
CA GLN A 295 2.10 4.99 -19.66
C GLN A 295 1.73 6.11 -18.67
N ASP A 296 2.36 7.28 -18.79
CA ASP A 296 2.09 8.42 -17.90
C ASP A 296 0.71 9.00 -18.14
N ARG A 297 0.20 8.91 -19.37
CA ARG A 297 -1.16 9.33 -19.74
C ARG A 297 -2.25 8.47 -19.11
N LEU A 298 -1.93 7.23 -18.75
CA LEU A 298 -2.88 6.31 -18.11
C LEU A 298 -2.98 6.52 -16.59
N HIS A 299 -2.15 7.37 -15.98
CA HIS A 299 -2.22 7.64 -14.55
C HIS A 299 -3.54 8.35 -14.19
N ARG A 300 -4.31 7.75 -13.28
CA ARG A 300 -5.66 8.21 -12.93
C ARG A 300 -5.70 9.40 -11.97
N MET A 301 -4.83 9.37 -10.95
CA MET A 301 -4.71 10.45 -9.97
C MET A 301 -3.24 10.83 -9.76
N PRO A 302 -2.58 11.45 -10.76
CA PRO A 302 -1.13 11.66 -10.72
C PRO A 302 -0.72 12.66 -9.63
N VAL A 303 0.15 12.22 -8.72
CA VAL A 303 0.81 13.04 -7.70
C VAL A 303 2.31 12.96 -7.93
N ILE A 304 2.93 14.08 -8.29
CA ILE A 304 4.27 14.09 -8.87
C ILE A 304 5.31 14.50 -7.85
N THR A 305 6.38 13.71 -7.75
CA THR A 305 7.50 14.01 -6.86
C THR A 305 8.21 15.30 -7.28
N PRO A 306 8.52 16.21 -6.34
CA PRO A 306 9.13 17.49 -6.68
C PRO A 306 10.60 17.32 -7.09
N ALA A 307 11.32 16.38 -6.49
CA ALA A 307 12.74 16.18 -6.81
C ALA A 307 12.92 15.60 -8.21
N TYR A 308 13.90 16.14 -8.94
CA TYR A 308 14.35 15.58 -10.20
C TYR A 308 15.06 14.23 -9.99
N PRO A 309 14.82 13.22 -10.86
CA PRO A 309 13.80 13.22 -11.92
C PRO A 309 12.39 12.99 -11.36
N SER A 310 11.46 13.88 -11.71
CA SER A 310 10.08 13.80 -11.24
C SER A 310 9.36 12.55 -11.73
N MET A 311 8.67 11.85 -10.82
CA MET A 311 7.94 10.61 -11.06
C MET A 311 6.53 10.68 -10.46
N CYS A 312 5.63 9.82 -10.94
CA CYS A 312 4.30 9.68 -10.36
C CYS A 312 4.32 8.72 -9.16
N ALA A 313 4.05 9.25 -7.97
CA ALA A 313 3.99 8.48 -6.71
C ALA A 313 2.70 7.64 -6.56
N THR A 314 1.77 7.76 -7.50
CA THR A 314 0.43 7.15 -7.46
C THR A 314 0.11 6.36 -8.73
N HIS A 315 1.15 5.89 -9.43
CA HIS A 315 1.00 5.14 -10.69
C HIS A 315 0.22 3.82 -10.55
N ASN A 316 0.09 3.28 -9.33
CA ASN A 316 -0.65 2.05 -9.06
C ASN A 316 -2.16 2.24 -8.87
N ILE A 317 -2.69 3.47 -8.85
CA ILE A 317 -4.13 3.72 -8.66
C ILE A 317 -4.94 3.17 -9.85
N THR A 318 -5.93 2.32 -9.56
CA THR A 318 -6.84 1.70 -10.54
C THR A 318 -8.18 2.46 -10.61
N ALA A 319 -9.09 2.05 -11.50
CA ALA A 319 -10.42 2.67 -11.55
C ALA A 319 -11.18 2.46 -10.23
N SER A 320 -11.09 1.25 -9.68
CA SER A 320 -11.74 0.87 -8.43
C SER A 320 -11.17 1.65 -7.25
N THR A 321 -9.85 1.67 -7.08
CA THR A 321 -9.24 2.39 -5.94
C THR A 321 -9.45 3.90 -6.05
N GLN A 322 -9.46 4.48 -7.26
CA GLN A 322 -9.86 5.87 -7.46
C GLN A 322 -11.28 6.15 -6.95
N LYS A 323 -12.27 5.31 -7.29
CA LYS A 323 -13.65 5.46 -6.80
C LYS A 323 -13.71 5.38 -5.26
N ILE A 324 -12.96 4.47 -4.66
CA ILE A 324 -12.91 4.29 -3.20
C ILE A 324 -12.29 5.52 -2.52
N ILE A 325 -11.17 6.04 -3.05
CA ILE A 325 -10.53 7.25 -2.54
C ILE A 325 -11.51 8.42 -2.60
N LEU A 326 -12.21 8.62 -3.72
CA LEU A 326 -13.18 9.71 -3.85
C LEU A 326 -14.39 9.54 -2.92
N LYS A 327 -14.88 8.31 -2.72
CA LYS A 327 -15.94 8.02 -1.73
C LYS A 327 -15.50 8.38 -0.32
N GLU A 328 -14.29 8.02 0.08
CA GLU A 328 -13.77 8.34 1.41
C GLU A 328 -13.46 9.84 1.56
N MET A 329 -13.04 10.53 0.50
CA MET A 329 -12.92 11.99 0.50
C MET A 329 -14.27 12.67 0.73
N GLN A 330 -15.34 12.15 0.10
CA GLN A 330 -16.71 12.65 0.27
C GLN A 330 -17.18 12.47 1.70
N ARG A 331 -17.00 11.27 2.27
CA ARG A 331 -17.25 11.00 3.70
C ARG A 331 -16.46 11.97 4.59
N GLY A 332 -15.19 12.19 4.30
CA GLY A 332 -14.33 13.12 5.03
C GLY A 332 -14.88 14.55 5.01
N LEU A 333 -15.30 15.04 3.84
CA LEU A 333 -15.90 16.38 3.71
C LEU A 333 -17.20 16.51 4.53
N GLU A 334 -18.08 15.52 4.47
CA GLU A 334 -19.34 15.50 5.23
C GLU A 334 -19.09 15.56 6.74
N ILE A 335 -18.18 14.72 7.26
CA ILE A 335 -17.81 14.72 8.68
C ILE A 335 -17.16 16.06 9.08
N MET A 336 -16.26 16.60 8.26
CA MET A 336 -15.63 17.89 8.54
C MET A 336 -16.64 19.04 8.62
N ASN A 337 -17.65 19.04 7.74
CA ASN A 337 -18.74 20.01 7.81
C ASN A 337 -19.54 19.85 9.12
N GLU A 338 -19.86 18.62 9.51
CA GLU A 338 -20.58 18.34 10.76
C GLU A 338 -19.78 18.73 12.02
N ILE A 339 -18.47 18.51 12.03
CA ILE A 339 -17.55 18.98 13.09
C ILE A 339 -17.59 20.50 13.19
N GLN A 340 -17.56 21.22 12.06
CA GLN A 340 -17.61 22.69 12.05
C GLN A 340 -18.90 23.26 12.67
N PHE A 341 -20.00 22.51 12.58
CA PHE A 341 -21.29 22.83 13.21
C PHE A 341 -21.49 22.20 14.60
N GLY A 342 -20.48 21.53 15.16
CA GLY A 342 -20.54 20.92 16.50
C GLY A 342 -21.45 19.68 16.60
N LYS A 343 -21.73 19.01 15.48
CA LYS A 343 -22.57 17.79 15.43
C LYS A 343 -21.77 16.50 15.61
N ARG A 344 -20.46 16.56 15.35
CA ARG A 344 -19.50 15.45 15.43
C ARG A 344 -18.17 15.94 16.01
N ASN A 345 -17.32 14.98 16.38
CA ASN A 345 -15.98 15.19 16.90
C ASN A 345 -14.92 14.59 15.96
N TRP A 346 -13.65 14.90 16.21
CA TRP A 346 -12.53 14.39 15.40
C TRP A 346 -12.41 12.86 15.40
N ILE A 347 -12.82 12.19 16.48
CA ILE A 347 -12.82 10.72 16.55
C ILE A 347 -13.68 10.08 15.45
N ASP A 348 -14.77 10.75 15.04
CA ASP A 348 -15.69 10.25 14.00
C ASP A 348 -15.00 10.19 12.61
N LEU A 349 -14.04 11.10 12.37
CA LEU A 349 -13.22 11.07 11.17
C LEU A 349 -12.31 9.82 11.14
N PHE A 350 -11.87 9.37 12.32
CA PHE A 350 -10.93 8.26 12.51
C PHE A 350 -11.60 6.91 12.78
N GLU A 351 -12.93 6.80 12.65
CA GLU A 351 -13.64 5.53 12.71
C GLU A 351 -13.03 4.51 11.74
N LYS A 352 -12.81 3.30 12.25
CA LYS A 352 -12.31 2.16 11.47
C LYS A 352 -13.24 1.88 10.29
N HIS A 353 -12.64 1.47 9.17
CA HIS A 353 -13.36 0.99 8.00
C HIS A 353 -14.29 -0.18 8.32
N ASP A 354 -15.29 -0.37 7.48
CA ASP A 354 -16.25 -1.48 7.51
C ASP A 354 -15.99 -2.49 6.37
N PHE A 355 -14.76 -2.56 5.85
CA PHE A 355 -14.40 -3.39 4.68
C PHE A 355 -14.96 -4.82 4.72
N PHE A 356 -14.83 -5.53 5.86
CA PHE A 356 -15.33 -6.91 6.04
C PHE A 356 -16.83 -7.00 6.38
N PHE A 357 -17.56 -5.89 6.23
CA PHE A 357 -19.02 -5.79 6.34
C PHE A 357 -19.66 -5.21 5.08
N ALA A 358 -18.88 -4.46 4.28
CA ALA A 358 -19.36 -3.66 3.16
C ALA A 358 -19.76 -4.48 1.91
N TYR A 359 -19.26 -5.70 1.75
CA TYR A 359 -19.47 -6.51 0.55
C TYR A 359 -20.19 -7.82 0.86
N LYS A 360 -20.96 -8.32 -0.11
CA LYS A 360 -21.58 -9.66 0.00
C LYS A 360 -20.60 -10.78 -0.36
N PHE A 361 -19.62 -10.46 -1.20
CA PHE A 361 -18.69 -11.40 -1.81
C PHE A 361 -17.26 -10.88 -1.72
N TYR A 362 -16.34 -11.77 -1.40
CA TYR A 362 -14.91 -11.51 -1.30
C TYR A 362 -14.15 -12.57 -2.10
N LEU A 363 -13.09 -12.15 -2.78
CA LEU A 363 -12.05 -13.06 -3.25
C LEU A 363 -10.94 -13.11 -2.22
N THR A 364 -10.59 -14.31 -1.81
CA THR A 364 -9.49 -14.59 -0.89
C THR A 364 -8.35 -15.21 -1.70
N ILE A 365 -7.23 -14.49 -1.80
CA ILE A 365 -6.02 -14.96 -2.47
C ILE A 365 -5.11 -15.50 -1.38
N ILE A 366 -4.74 -16.78 -1.46
CA ILE A 366 -4.01 -17.50 -0.42
C ILE A 366 -2.69 -18.00 -1.00
N THR A 367 -1.60 -17.70 -0.33
CA THR A 367 -0.29 -18.29 -0.60
C THR A 367 0.11 -19.21 0.53
N ALA A 368 0.71 -20.36 0.21
CA ALA A 368 1.39 -21.19 1.20
C ALA A 368 2.83 -21.49 0.77
N THR A 369 3.72 -21.59 1.75
CA THR A 369 5.13 -21.96 1.58
C THR A 369 5.50 -23.06 2.56
N ARG A 370 6.19 -24.10 2.07
CA ARG A 370 6.65 -25.26 2.84
C ARG A 370 8.18 -25.37 2.85
N ASP A 371 8.83 -24.24 3.10
CA ASP A 371 10.28 -24.12 3.20
C ASP A 371 10.57 -23.08 4.30
N SER A 372 11.61 -22.27 4.16
CA SER A 372 11.92 -21.23 5.13
C SER A 372 10.92 -20.07 5.12
N TYR A 373 10.89 -19.34 6.23
CA TYR A 373 10.14 -18.10 6.34
C TYR A 373 10.68 -17.02 5.38
N GLU A 374 11.98 -17.02 5.09
CA GLU A 374 12.57 -16.14 4.08
C GLU A 374 12.01 -16.43 2.68
N ALA A 375 11.93 -17.72 2.31
CA ALA A 375 11.28 -18.15 1.08
C ALA A 375 9.80 -17.72 1.04
N HIS A 376 9.11 -17.80 2.18
CA HIS A 376 7.74 -17.33 2.31
C HIS A 376 7.61 -15.82 2.05
N LEU A 377 8.46 -14.98 2.64
CA LEU A 377 8.45 -13.54 2.42
C LEU A 377 8.70 -13.16 0.96
N LYS A 378 9.62 -13.87 0.27
CA LYS A 378 9.89 -13.67 -1.16
C LYS A 378 8.66 -14.01 -2.01
N TRP A 379 8.07 -15.18 -1.78
CA TRP A 379 6.91 -15.65 -2.54
C TRP A 379 5.68 -14.79 -2.30
N SER A 380 5.32 -14.59 -1.04
CA SER A 380 4.14 -13.83 -0.65
C SER A 380 4.25 -12.36 -1.08
N GLY A 381 5.41 -11.73 -0.86
CA GLY A 381 5.68 -10.37 -1.34
C GLY A 381 5.61 -10.23 -2.86
N MET A 382 6.04 -11.26 -3.62
CA MET A 382 5.85 -11.29 -5.07
C MET A 382 4.36 -11.32 -5.44
N VAL A 383 3.57 -12.20 -4.83
CA VAL A 383 2.11 -12.29 -5.07
C VAL A 383 1.40 -10.98 -4.70
N GLU A 384 1.72 -10.40 -3.54
CA GLU A 384 1.21 -9.09 -3.09
C GLU A 384 1.48 -8.00 -4.12
N SER A 385 2.69 -7.95 -4.67
CA SER A 385 3.08 -6.95 -5.69
C SER A 385 2.26 -7.05 -6.99
N LYS A 386 1.64 -8.19 -7.25
CA LYS A 386 0.82 -8.45 -8.44
C LYS A 386 -0.68 -8.32 -8.19
N LEU A 387 -1.14 -8.26 -6.94
CA LEU A 387 -2.58 -8.23 -6.62
C LEU A 387 -3.34 -7.12 -7.38
N ARG A 388 -2.70 -5.96 -7.58
CA ARG A 388 -3.29 -4.86 -8.37
C ARG A 388 -3.63 -5.25 -9.81
N LEU A 389 -2.89 -6.18 -10.41
CA LEU A 389 -3.13 -6.65 -11.79
C LEU A 389 -4.43 -7.46 -11.85
N LEU A 390 -4.72 -8.25 -10.82
CA LEU A 390 -6.00 -8.93 -10.68
C LEU A 390 -7.14 -7.92 -10.53
N VAL A 391 -6.97 -6.90 -9.68
CA VAL A 391 -7.96 -5.80 -9.54
C VAL A 391 -8.25 -5.11 -10.88
N GLN A 392 -7.20 -4.80 -11.66
CA GLN A 392 -7.33 -4.18 -12.99
C GLN A 392 -8.08 -5.08 -13.99
N LYS A 393 -7.90 -6.40 -13.91
CA LYS A 393 -8.64 -7.35 -14.75
C LYS A 393 -10.08 -7.53 -14.28
N LEU A 394 -10.35 -7.49 -12.98
CA LEU A 394 -11.70 -7.60 -12.43
C LEU A 394 -12.54 -6.34 -12.72
N GLU A 395 -11.98 -5.15 -12.58
CA GLU A 395 -12.74 -3.89 -12.71
C GLU A 395 -13.28 -3.60 -14.12
N VAL A 396 -12.85 -4.36 -15.13
CA VAL A 396 -13.34 -4.26 -16.52
C VAL A 396 -14.38 -5.33 -16.87
N ILE A 397 -14.70 -6.24 -15.95
CA ILE A 397 -15.68 -7.31 -16.19
C ILE A 397 -17.09 -6.76 -16.04
N ASN A 398 -17.94 -7.04 -17.03
CA ASN A 398 -19.35 -6.70 -16.98
C ASN A 398 -20.02 -7.33 -15.75
N GLY A 399 -20.68 -6.50 -14.94
CA GLY A 399 -21.30 -6.91 -13.68
C GLY A 399 -20.46 -6.61 -12.43
N ILE A 400 -19.16 -6.33 -12.56
CA ILE A 400 -18.33 -5.80 -11.46
C ILE A 400 -18.42 -4.28 -11.45
N VAL A 401 -19.05 -3.73 -10.41
CA VAL A 401 -19.08 -2.28 -10.18
C VAL A 401 -17.76 -1.79 -9.58
N LEU A 402 -17.22 -2.60 -8.67
CA LEU A 402 -16.03 -2.28 -7.89
C LEU A 402 -15.31 -3.57 -7.45
N ALA A 403 -13.98 -3.58 -7.62
CA ALA A 403 -13.09 -4.55 -7.01
C ALA A 403 -12.19 -3.82 -5.99
N HIS A 404 -12.46 -4.00 -4.68
CA HIS A 404 -11.78 -3.29 -3.61
C HIS A 404 -10.71 -4.18 -2.95
N PRO A 405 -9.41 -4.01 -3.26
CA PRO A 405 -8.35 -4.72 -2.54
C PRO A 405 -8.22 -4.20 -1.11
N TYR A 406 -8.20 -5.10 -0.12
CA TYR A 406 -7.86 -4.72 1.25
C TYR A 406 -6.37 -4.37 1.36
N VAL A 407 -6.02 -3.53 2.34
CA VAL A 407 -4.70 -2.91 2.40
C VAL A 407 -3.68 -3.61 3.30
N LYS A 408 -4.08 -4.70 3.97
CA LYS A 408 -3.18 -5.47 4.84
C LYS A 408 -3.31 -6.97 4.58
N PRO A 409 -2.19 -7.70 4.45
CA PRO A 409 -2.23 -9.15 4.47
C PRO A 409 -2.54 -9.69 5.87
N PHE A 410 -3.00 -10.93 5.92
CA PHE A 410 -3.06 -11.73 7.14
C PHE A 410 -2.12 -12.90 6.98
N THR A 411 -1.25 -13.12 7.96
CA THR A 411 -0.25 -14.18 7.95
C THR A 411 -0.48 -15.16 9.09
N ALA A 412 -0.12 -16.43 8.88
CA ALA A 412 -0.13 -17.45 9.91
C ALA A 412 0.92 -18.52 9.60
N SER A 413 1.53 -19.09 10.62
CA SER A 413 2.45 -20.22 10.47
C SER A 413 2.01 -21.36 11.36
N TYR A 414 1.98 -22.58 10.83
CA TYR A 414 1.53 -23.77 11.56
C TYR A 414 2.56 -24.89 11.48
N ILE A 415 2.80 -25.53 12.62
CA ILE A 415 3.50 -26.80 12.71
C ILE A 415 2.48 -27.91 12.49
N CYS A 416 2.78 -28.78 11.53
CA CYS A 416 2.00 -29.95 11.15
C CYS A 416 2.81 -31.21 11.47
N ASP A 417 2.20 -32.16 12.17
CA ASP A 417 2.83 -33.44 12.51
C ASP A 417 2.88 -34.41 11.32
N THR A 418 2.00 -34.23 10.33
CA THR A 418 1.89 -35.11 9.15
C THR A 418 1.78 -34.32 7.85
N GLU A 419 2.14 -34.97 6.74
CA GLU A 419 1.96 -34.47 5.39
C GLU A 419 0.48 -34.17 5.07
N GLU A 420 -0.43 -35.00 5.58
CA GLU A 420 -1.88 -34.83 5.42
C GLU A 420 -2.36 -33.54 6.09
N GLN A 421 -1.87 -33.23 7.30
CA GLN A 421 -2.17 -31.97 7.98
C GLN A 421 -1.68 -30.76 7.19
N ALA A 422 -0.45 -30.84 6.65
CA ALA A 422 0.12 -29.78 5.83
C ALA A 422 -0.67 -29.55 4.53
N PHE A 423 -1.17 -30.62 3.91
CA PHE A 423 -2.05 -30.54 2.75
C PHE A 423 -3.41 -29.93 3.11
N ASN A 424 -4.06 -30.43 4.17
CA ASN A 424 -5.40 -29.99 4.58
C ASN A 424 -5.43 -28.51 4.97
N ILE A 425 -4.45 -28.01 5.72
CA ILE A 425 -4.42 -26.59 6.08
C ILE A 425 -4.29 -25.70 4.84
N ARG A 426 -3.46 -26.09 3.87
CA ARG A 426 -3.31 -25.36 2.61
C ARG A 426 -4.63 -25.29 1.85
N GLU A 427 -5.36 -26.40 1.77
CA GLU A 427 -6.63 -26.46 1.04
C GLU A 427 -7.79 -25.79 1.79
N LEU A 428 -7.77 -25.74 3.12
CA LEU A 428 -8.87 -25.20 3.93
C LEU A 428 -8.68 -23.74 4.37
N TYR A 429 -7.44 -23.25 4.43
CA TYR A 429 -7.12 -21.90 4.92
C TYR A 429 -7.92 -20.79 4.21
N GLY A 430 -8.22 -19.70 4.90
CA GLY A 430 -9.06 -18.62 4.39
C GLY A 430 -10.57 -18.88 4.42
N SER A 431 -11.01 -19.96 5.09
CA SER A 431 -12.41 -20.26 5.39
C SER A 431 -12.62 -20.53 6.89
N LEU A 432 -13.88 -20.47 7.36
CA LEU A 432 -14.23 -20.84 8.74
C LEU A 432 -13.89 -22.30 9.07
N GLU A 433 -14.03 -23.20 8.10
CA GLU A 433 -13.66 -24.60 8.25
C GLU A 433 -12.15 -24.77 8.47
N GLY A 434 -11.34 -24.04 7.69
CA GLY A 434 -9.88 -24.02 7.86
C GLY A 434 -9.44 -23.45 9.19
N GLU A 435 -10.10 -22.40 9.69
CA GLU A 435 -9.83 -21.85 11.02
C GLU A 435 -10.13 -22.88 12.12
N LYS A 436 -11.28 -23.57 12.03
CA LYS A 436 -11.64 -24.63 12.97
C LYS A 436 -10.63 -25.78 12.92
N TYR A 437 -10.28 -26.24 11.71
CA TYR A 437 -9.28 -27.27 11.50
C TYR A 437 -7.94 -26.91 12.14
N ALA A 438 -7.46 -25.68 11.90
CA ALA A 438 -6.20 -25.21 12.45
C ALA A 438 -6.19 -25.21 13.99
N LYS A 439 -7.27 -24.71 14.61
CA LYS A 439 -7.42 -24.69 16.08
C LYS A 439 -7.46 -26.08 16.70
N GLU A 440 -8.08 -27.04 16.03
CA GLU A 440 -8.26 -28.39 16.57
C GLU A 440 -7.06 -29.32 16.30
N ASN A 441 -6.31 -29.10 15.22
CA ASN A 441 -5.35 -30.08 14.72
C ASN A 441 -3.90 -29.57 14.62
N LEU A 442 -3.67 -28.25 14.68
CA LEU A 442 -2.36 -27.67 14.38
C LEU A 442 -1.85 -26.82 15.53
N LYS A 443 -0.52 -26.71 15.63
CA LYS A 443 0.12 -25.76 16.53
C LYS A 443 0.50 -24.51 15.75
N GLN A 444 -0.11 -23.37 16.08
CA GLN A 444 0.28 -22.08 15.52
C GLN A 444 1.64 -21.66 16.08
N VAL A 445 2.48 -21.11 15.21
CA VAL A 445 3.69 -20.37 15.59
C VAL A 445 3.33 -18.90 15.58
N GLU A 446 3.38 -18.28 16.76
CA GLU A 446 3.34 -16.83 16.85
C GLU A 446 4.70 -16.31 16.38
N ILE A 447 4.67 -15.54 15.29
CA ILE A 447 5.84 -14.87 14.76
C ILE A 447 5.70 -13.41 15.16
N ASP A 448 6.47 -13.03 16.16
CA ASP A 448 6.73 -11.64 16.50
C ASP A 448 8.10 -11.24 15.96
N ASP A 449 8.47 -9.98 16.20
CA ASP A 449 9.76 -9.51 15.75
C ASP A 449 10.90 -10.31 16.39
N ASP A 450 10.76 -10.81 17.63
CA ASP A 450 11.79 -11.50 18.41
C ASP A 450 11.95 -12.99 18.07
N THR A 451 11.11 -13.51 17.17
CA THR A 451 11.08 -14.92 16.81
C THR A 451 12.26 -15.28 15.90
N ASP A 452 13.21 -16.08 16.40
CA ASP A 452 14.26 -16.70 15.59
C ASP A 452 13.69 -17.84 14.74
N MET A 453 13.22 -17.48 13.54
CA MET A 453 12.62 -18.42 12.61
C MET A 453 13.57 -19.52 12.15
N VAL A 454 14.88 -19.25 12.08
CA VAL A 454 15.88 -20.27 11.70
C VAL A 454 15.91 -21.36 12.77
N LYS A 455 15.95 -20.97 14.04
CA LYS A 455 15.91 -21.91 15.15
C LYS A 455 14.59 -22.69 15.20
N VAL A 456 13.46 -22.01 14.99
CA VAL A 456 12.14 -22.68 14.94
C VAL A 456 12.11 -23.73 13.81
N GLU A 457 12.58 -23.37 12.62
CA GLU A 457 12.65 -24.27 11.47
C GLU A 457 13.56 -25.48 11.74
N GLU A 458 14.72 -25.28 12.35
CA GLU A 458 15.62 -26.36 12.76
C GLU A 458 14.96 -27.31 13.76
N ASP A 459 14.29 -26.77 14.78
CA ASP A 459 13.66 -27.57 15.83
C ASP A 459 12.47 -28.38 15.29
N VAL A 460 11.70 -27.81 14.36
CA VAL A 460 10.61 -28.50 13.65
C VAL A 460 11.17 -29.62 12.76
N LYS A 461 12.25 -29.35 12.01
CA LYS A 461 12.93 -30.35 11.17
C LYS A 461 13.50 -31.50 12.01
N LYS A 462 14.14 -31.21 13.15
CA LYS A 462 14.66 -32.24 14.09
C LYS A 462 13.58 -33.15 14.64
N GLN A 463 12.35 -32.65 14.79
CA GLN A 463 11.20 -33.43 15.24
C GLN A 463 10.52 -34.23 14.11
N GLY A 464 11.00 -34.13 12.87
CA GLY A 464 10.38 -34.77 11.70
C GLY A 464 9.00 -34.19 11.35
N LYS A 465 8.72 -32.96 11.78
CA LYS A 465 7.46 -32.25 11.55
C LYS A 465 7.60 -31.30 10.36
N HIS A 466 6.47 -30.75 9.90
CA HIS A 466 6.41 -29.82 8.78
C HIS A 466 6.01 -28.42 9.26
N LEU A 467 6.66 -27.39 8.74
CA LEU A 467 6.28 -26.00 8.94
C LEU A 467 5.60 -25.47 7.67
N VAL A 468 4.44 -24.84 7.82
CA VAL A 468 3.70 -24.23 6.71
C VAL A 468 3.44 -22.77 7.03
N HIS A 469 3.93 -21.88 6.16
CA HIS A 469 3.69 -20.45 6.23
C HIS A 469 2.58 -20.05 5.27
N LEU A 470 1.62 -19.27 5.74
CA LEU A 470 0.42 -18.90 5.01
C LEU A 470 0.26 -17.38 5.02
N LEU A 471 -0.19 -16.85 3.88
CA LEU A 471 -0.62 -15.46 3.75
C LEU A 471 -1.93 -15.42 2.97
N LYS A 472 -2.86 -14.56 3.38
CA LYS A 472 -4.09 -14.29 2.66
C LYS A 472 -4.33 -12.81 2.43
N LEU A 473 -4.86 -12.51 1.25
CA LEU A 473 -5.26 -11.18 0.77
C LEU A 473 -6.73 -11.22 0.39
N TYR A 474 -7.39 -10.06 0.45
CA TYR A 474 -8.83 -9.95 0.18
C TYR A 474 -9.12 -8.90 -0.88
N ILE A 475 -10.06 -9.22 -1.77
CA ILE A 475 -10.71 -8.26 -2.68
C ILE A 475 -12.21 -8.32 -2.43
N GLY A 476 -12.81 -7.23 -1.95
CA GLY A 476 -14.26 -7.08 -1.84
C GLY A 476 -14.87 -6.80 -3.21
N LEU A 477 -15.97 -7.48 -3.54
CA LEU A 477 -16.65 -7.32 -4.82
C LEU A 477 -18.02 -6.67 -4.62
N ASP A 478 -18.23 -5.53 -5.29
CA ASP A 478 -19.56 -4.95 -5.49
C ASP A 478 -20.08 -5.32 -6.88
N LEU A 479 -21.27 -5.91 -6.92
CA LEU A 479 -21.82 -6.55 -8.11
C LEU A 479 -23.15 -5.91 -8.50
N ASP A 480 -23.31 -5.56 -9.78
CA ASP A 480 -24.60 -5.15 -10.34
C ASP A 480 -25.25 -6.32 -11.08
N LEU A 481 -26.00 -7.13 -10.34
CA LEU A 481 -26.68 -8.33 -10.85
C LEU A 481 -28.06 -8.05 -11.47
N LYS A 482 -28.31 -6.82 -11.95
CA LYS A 482 -29.61 -6.45 -12.55
C LYS A 482 -29.89 -7.11 -13.92
N GLY A 483 -28.93 -7.84 -14.50
CA GLY A 483 -29.06 -8.58 -15.75
C GLY A 483 -29.59 -10.03 -15.61
N ARG A 484 -29.87 -10.69 -16.75
CA ARG A 484 -30.34 -12.10 -16.81
C ARG A 484 -29.28 -13.11 -16.35
N ASP A 485 -28.01 -12.73 -16.33
CA ASP A 485 -26.89 -13.58 -15.93
C ASP A 485 -26.60 -13.43 -14.43
N LYS A 486 -27.02 -14.44 -13.65
CA LYS A 486 -26.78 -14.53 -12.21
C LYS A 486 -25.38 -15.06 -11.84
N LYS A 487 -24.54 -15.35 -12.83
CA LYS A 487 -23.18 -15.86 -12.66
C LYS A 487 -22.24 -14.97 -13.46
N MET A 488 -21.23 -14.46 -12.79
CA MET A 488 -20.20 -13.63 -13.39
C MET A 488 -18.94 -14.48 -13.52
N ASP A 489 -18.42 -14.58 -14.74
CA ASP A 489 -17.22 -15.36 -14.99
C ASP A 489 -15.98 -14.56 -14.61
N ILE A 490 -15.46 -14.89 -13.43
CA ILE A 490 -14.17 -14.39 -12.92
C ILE A 490 -13.08 -15.46 -13.04
N GLN A 491 -13.31 -16.55 -13.76
CA GLN A 491 -12.32 -17.61 -13.91
C GLN A 491 -11.12 -17.13 -14.72
N ALA A 492 -11.35 -16.50 -15.88
CA ALA A 492 -10.30 -15.95 -16.73
C ALA A 492 -9.32 -15.00 -16.00
N PRO A 493 -9.77 -13.92 -15.32
CA PRO A 493 -8.84 -13.03 -14.62
C PRO A 493 -8.08 -13.72 -13.48
N CYS A 494 -8.72 -14.68 -12.79
CA CYS A 494 -8.10 -15.46 -11.72
C CYS A 494 -7.04 -16.43 -12.27
N SER A 495 -7.33 -17.12 -13.38
CA SER A 495 -6.38 -18.00 -14.07
C SER A 495 -5.20 -17.23 -14.64
N ASP A 496 -5.43 -16.06 -15.22
CA ASP A 496 -4.35 -15.17 -15.69
C ASP A 496 -3.44 -14.74 -14.54
N PHE A 497 -4.03 -14.36 -13.40
CA PHE A 497 -3.27 -13.97 -12.21
C PHE A 497 -2.46 -15.15 -11.66
N ASP A 498 -3.06 -16.33 -11.57
CA ASP A 498 -2.37 -17.56 -11.16
C ASP A 498 -1.19 -17.87 -12.08
N SER A 499 -1.37 -17.76 -13.39
CA SER A 499 -0.29 -17.94 -14.38
C SER A 499 0.84 -16.90 -14.21
N ILE A 500 0.51 -15.62 -14.01
CA ILE A 500 1.50 -14.56 -13.76
C ILE A 500 2.36 -14.88 -12.54
N CYS A 501 1.74 -15.35 -11.45
CA CYS A 501 2.45 -15.69 -10.23
C CYS A 501 3.29 -16.96 -10.38
N ARG A 502 2.77 -18.01 -11.02
CA ARG A 502 3.50 -19.28 -11.23
C ARG A 502 4.64 -19.18 -12.24
N ASN A 503 4.63 -18.19 -13.12
CA ASN A 503 5.74 -17.90 -14.05
C ASN A 503 6.92 -17.19 -13.37
N TRP A 504 6.88 -16.98 -12.05
CA TRP A 504 8.03 -16.48 -11.32
C TRP A 504 9.19 -17.48 -11.39
N VAL A 505 10.40 -17.00 -11.68
CA VAL A 505 11.58 -17.84 -11.99
C VAL A 505 11.93 -18.82 -10.85
N SER A 506 11.69 -18.41 -9.60
CA SER A 506 11.96 -19.22 -8.41
C SER A 506 10.76 -20.07 -7.97
N PHE A 507 9.68 -20.13 -8.75
CA PHE A 507 8.50 -20.90 -8.39
C PHE A 507 8.77 -22.40 -8.50
N ASP A 508 8.71 -23.07 -7.35
CA ASP A 508 8.63 -24.51 -7.21
C ASP A 508 7.22 -24.90 -6.71
N LYS A 509 6.55 -25.80 -7.43
CA LYS A 509 5.19 -26.27 -7.13
C LYS A 509 5.11 -27.12 -5.84
N ASP A 510 6.22 -27.71 -5.42
CA ASP A 510 6.27 -28.57 -4.24
C ASP A 510 6.53 -27.73 -2.97
N VAL A 511 7.12 -26.54 -3.14
CA VAL A 511 7.39 -25.57 -2.07
C VAL A 511 6.29 -24.52 -1.94
N TYR A 512 5.86 -23.94 -3.06
CA TYR A 512 4.94 -22.80 -3.09
C TYR A 512 3.59 -23.18 -3.66
N SER A 513 2.55 -22.55 -3.11
CA SER A 513 1.20 -22.67 -3.64
C SER A 513 0.49 -21.31 -3.67
N LEU A 514 -0.45 -21.21 -4.60
CA LEU A 514 -1.41 -20.13 -4.76
C LEU A 514 -2.79 -20.75 -4.92
N SER A 515 -3.77 -20.25 -4.17
CA SER A 515 -5.18 -20.56 -4.39
C SER A 515 -6.02 -19.29 -4.31
N ILE A 516 -7.10 -19.25 -5.08
CA ILE A 516 -8.04 -18.13 -5.11
C ILE A 516 -9.42 -18.69 -4.79
N LYS A 517 -10.00 -18.24 -3.68
CA LYS A 517 -11.30 -18.70 -3.20
C LYS A 517 -12.31 -17.58 -3.27
N HIS A 518 -13.55 -17.94 -3.57
CA HIS A 518 -14.68 -17.04 -3.48
C HIS A 518 -15.43 -17.30 -2.17
N VAL A 519 -15.42 -16.31 -1.28
CA VAL A 519 -15.98 -16.41 0.07
C VAL A 519 -17.10 -15.40 0.22
N LYS A 520 -18.22 -15.84 0.79
CA LYS A 520 -19.34 -14.94 1.11
C LYS A 520 -19.10 -14.24 2.43
N LEU A 521 -19.71 -13.08 2.63
CA LEU A 521 -19.59 -12.28 3.86
C LEU A 521 -19.69 -13.12 5.15
N TYR A 522 -20.70 -13.99 5.22
CA TYR A 522 -20.97 -14.81 6.40
C TYR A 522 -20.06 -16.05 6.53
N ASP A 523 -19.22 -16.34 5.54
CA ASP A 523 -18.25 -17.44 5.54
C ASP A 523 -16.81 -16.94 5.73
N LEU A 524 -16.61 -15.62 5.90
CA LEU A 524 -15.31 -15.04 6.21
C LEU A 524 -14.78 -15.59 7.55
N PRO A 525 -13.47 -15.92 7.65
CA PRO A 525 -12.84 -16.33 8.91
C PRO A 525 -12.94 -15.25 10.00
N ASN A 526 -12.82 -15.63 11.27
CA ASN A 526 -12.98 -14.69 12.38
C ASN A 526 -11.79 -13.74 12.58
N ASP A 527 -10.60 -14.13 12.12
CA ASP A 527 -9.37 -13.32 12.26
C ASP A 527 -9.37 -12.01 11.45
N VAL A 528 -10.36 -11.81 10.56
CA VAL A 528 -10.54 -10.53 9.84
C VAL A 528 -11.29 -9.47 10.68
N TYR A 529 -11.91 -9.88 11.79
CA TYR A 529 -12.66 -9.01 12.69
C TYR A 529 -11.82 -8.70 13.93
N THR A 530 -11.94 -7.48 14.45
CA THR A 530 -11.35 -7.14 15.76
C THR A 530 -12.14 -7.78 16.91
N GLU A 531 -11.56 -7.83 18.12
CA GLU A 531 -12.21 -8.42 19.30
C GLU A 531 -13.59 -7.79 19.62
N GLU A 532 -13.77 -6.51 19.29
CA GLU A 532 -15.02 -5.77 19.47
C GLU A 532 -16.05 -6.00 18.34
N GLU A 533 -15.63 -6.59 17.22
CA GLU A 533 -16.46 -6.80 16.04
C GLU A 533 -17.05 -8.21 16.03
N GLN A 534 -18.35 -8.31 15.75
CA GLN A 534 -19.02 -9.60 15.59
C GLN A 534 -19.20 -9.92 14.10
N ARG A 535 -18.71 -11.11 13.71
CA ARG A 535 -18.91 -11.63 12.36
C ARG A 535 -20.40 -11.66 11.99
N PRO A 536 -20.78 -11.19 10.78
CA PRO A 536 -22.15 -11.31 10.30
C PRO A 536 -22.59 -12.77 10.17
N VAL A 537 -23.70 -13.13 10.81
CA VAL A 537 -24.29 -14.47 10.71
C VAL A 537 -25.48 -14.44 9.76
N LYS A 538 -25.62 -15.49 8.95
CA LYS A 538 -26.77 -15.67 8.07
C LYS A 538 -28.03 -15.79 8.93
N LYS A 539 -28.97 -14.85 8.81
CA LYS A 539 -30.28 -14.99 9.45
C LYS A 539 -30.96 -16.25 8.91
N GLU A 540 -31.22 -17.23 9.76
CA GLU A 540 -32.04 -18.37 9.39
C GLU A 540 -33.41 -17.84 8.97
N SER A 541 -33.79 -18.08 7.71
CA SER A 541 -35.15 -17.81 7.28
C SER A 541 -36.04 -18.74 8.09
N LYS A 542 -36.84 -18.19 9.02
CA LYS A 542 -37.95 -18.92 9.64
C LYS A 542 -38.77 -19.52 8.50
N LYS A 543 -38.64 -20.83 8.27
CA LYS A 543 -39.60 -21.56 7.44
C LYS A 543 -40.97 -21.26 8.03
N ARG A 544 -41.83 -20.57 7.27
CA ARG A 544 -43.26 -20.47 7.61
C ARG A 544 -43.78 -21.91 7.80
N LYS A 545 -44.11 -22.25 9.04
CA LYS A 545 -44.92 -23.42 9.40
C LYS A 545 -46.39 -22.99 9.31
N GLY A 546 -47.22 -23.81 8.67
CA GLY A 546 -48.69 -23.71 8.61
C GLY A 546 -49.18 -23.25 7.23
N ASP A 547 -50.07 -23.93 6.50
CA ASP A 547 -51.07 -24.91 6.94
C ASP A 547 -51.12 -26.17 6.06
N LYS A 548 -51.07 -27.33 6.72
CA LYS A 548 -51.73 -28.55 6.28
C LYS A 548 -53.10 -28.56 6.95
N ASN A 549 -54.16 -28.25 6.22
CA ASN A 549 -55.50 -28.72 6.50
C ASN A 549 -56.13 -29.16 5.17
N GLY A 550 -56.43 -30.46 5.08
CA GLY A 550 -57.01 -31.08 3.88
C GLY A 550 -58.52 -31.07 3.90
N ALA A 551 -59.12 -31.22 2.71
CA ALA A 551 -60.38 -31.92 2.49
C ALA A 551 -60.52 -32.32 1.00
N SER A 552 -60.34 -33.62 0.76
CA SER A 552 -61.03 -34.53 -0.15
C SER A 552 -61.96 -33.98 -1.25
N ALA A 553 -61.71 -34.38 -2.51
CA ALA A 553 -62.73 -34.93 -3.40
C ALA A 553 -62.11 -35.77 -4.54
N LYS A 554 -62.62 -36.97 -4.73
CA LYS A 554 -62.23 -38.00 -5.71
C LYS A 554 -62.83 -37.73 -7.10
N LYS A 555 -62.07 -38.16 -8.12
CA LYS A 555 -62.45 -38.80 -9.41
C LYS A 555 -63.59 -38.19 -10.24
N LEU A 556 -63.29 -37.98 -11.53
CA LEU A 556 -64.03 -38.58 -12.66
C LEU A 556 -63.07 -38.88 -13.82
N LYS A 557 -63.41 -39.94 -14.56
CA LYS A 557 -62.59 -40.72 -15.51
C LYS A 557 -63.29 -40.71 -16.88
N SER A 558 -62.55 -41.15 -17.92
CA SER A 558 -62.95 -41.51 -19.31
C SER A 558 -63.46 -40.36 -20.19
N GLY A 559 -63.19 -40.24 -21.48
CA GLY A 559 -62.65 -41.06 -22.60
C GLY A 559 -62.95 -40.20 -23.86
N ASP A 560 -62.65 -40.49 -25.11
CA ASP A 560 -61.93 -41.50 -25.86
C ASP A 560 -61.73 -40.88 -27.27
N ASP A 561 -60.71 -41.34 -27.98
CA ASP A 561 -60.60 -41.50 -29.45
C ASP A 561 -60.60 -40.40 -30.54
N SER A 562 -59.83 -40.76 -31.58
CA SER A 562 -59.82 -40.34 -33.00
C SER A 562 -59.08 -39.04 -33.40
N GLN A 563 -58.41 -38.91 -34.55
CA GLN A 563 -57.65 -39.76 -35.49
C GLN A 563 -57.18 -38.79 -36.61
N ALA A 564 -56.04 -39.10 -37.25
CA ALA A 564 -55.57 -38.58 -38.56
C ALA A 564 -55.24 -37.07 -38.67
N GLY A 565 -54.26 -36.59 -39.43
CA GLY A 565 -53.43 -37.15 -40.50
C GLY A 565 -53.17 -36.04 -41.54
N SER A 566 -52.08 -36.17 -42.31
CA SER A 566 -51.62 -35.33 -43.46
C SER A 566 -50.84 -34.05 -43.09
N VAL A 567 -49.58 -33.78 -43.50
CA VAL A 567 -48.76 -33.97 -44.73
C VAL A 567 -48.60 -32.65 -45.51
N LEU A 568 -47.34 -32.23 -45.67
CA LEU A 568 -46.68 -31.43 -46.72
C LEU A 568 -47.30 -30.08 -47.18
N SER A 569 -46.51 -29.00 -47.16
CA SER A 569 -45.84 -28.50 -48.39
C SER A 569 -45.10 -27.15 -48.22
N SER A 570 -43.87 -27.16 -48.72
CA SER A 570 -43.00 -26.10 -49.27
C SER A 570 -43.60 -24.84 -49.91
N SER A 571 -42.87 -23.70 -49.80
CA SER A 571 -42.53 -22.72 -50.88
C SER A 571 -41.91 -21.46 -50.23
N SER A 572 -40.63 -21.08 -50.37
CA SER A 572 -39.84 -20.56 -51.52
C SER A 572 -39.99 -19.05 -51.81
N GLY A 573 -38.84 -18.34 -51.96
CA GLY A 573 -38.65 -16.98 -52.53
C GLY A 573 -38.24 -15.93 -51.48
N SER A 574 -37.00 -15.43 -51.35
CA SER A 574 -36.18 -14.60 -52.26
C SER A 574 -36.95 -13.36 -52.78
N THR A 575 -36.46 -12.11 -52.80
CA THR A 575 -35.12 -11.61 -53.15
C THR A 575 -35.04 -10.08 -52.87
N THR A 576 -33.93 -9.61 -52.31
CA THR A 576 -33.05 -8.46 -52.71
C THR A 576 -33.52 -6.99 -52.96
N THR A 577 -32.70 -6.08 -52.38
CA THR A 577 -32.05 -4.85 -52.96
C THR A 577 -32.90 -3.58 -53.15
N LYS A 578 -32.45 -2.32 -53.01
CA LYS A 578 -31.13 -1.63 -52.88
C LYS A 578 -31.38 -0.13 -52.42
N PRO A 579 -30.40 0.80 -52.38
CA PRO A 579 -30.31 1.95 -51.46
C PRO A 579 -30.56 3.31 -52.13
N LEU A 580 -30.38 4.43 -51.39
CA LEU A 580 -30.21 5.77 -51.96
C LEU A 580 -29.20 6.63 -51.17
N GLU A 581 -28.44 7.38 -51.95
CA GLU A 581 -27.22 8.15 -51.67
C GLU A 581 -27.43 9.59 -51.16
N GLU A 582 -26.33 10.09 -50.57
CA GLU A 582 -25.72 11.43 -50.49
C GLU A 582 -26.33 12.71 -51.12
N SER A 583 -26.12 13.83 -50.42
CA SER A 583 -25.32 15.03 -50.85
C SER A 583 -25.36 16.10 -49.73
N ALA A 584 -24.23 16.56 -49.16
CA ALA A 584 -23.38 17.70 -49.55
C ALA A 584 -24.13 19.07 -49.48
N THR A 585 -23.65 20.22 -49.01
CA THR A 585 -22.36 20.77 -48.51
C THR A 585 -22.64 22.21 -48.05
N ALA A 586 -21.94 22.71 -47.02
CA ALA A 586 -21.30 24.04 -46.95
C ALA A 586 -20.52 24.17 -45.64
#